data_AF-A0A2X2JY99-F1
#
_entry.id   AF-A0A2X2JY99-F1
#
_cell.length_a   1.000
_cell.length_b   1.000
_cell.length_c   1.000
_cell.angle_alpha   90.00
_cell.angle_beta   90.00
_cell.angle_gamma   90.00
#
_symmetry.space_group_name_H-M   'P 1'
#
loop_
_entity.id
_entity.type
_entity.pdbx_description
1 polymer ?
#
loop_
_entity_poly.entity_id
_entity_poly.type
_entity_poly.pdbx_seq_one_letter_code
_entity_poly.pdbx_strand_id
1 'polypeptide(L)'
;MLRDHDTVRIYKPWLTAHQLSLPKYVVREDTPNTLINEDLETFFAYFQTLAVSVNLYAIIDAIQDLFGVSEHELMSLLKQILKNEVATISWVTTDQLAVRHILFDKQTWPFKQILLPLLYQRDSGGGSMPSGLTTVPNPMVTYD
;
A
#
# COMPACT_ATOMS: atom_id res chain seq x y z
N MET A 1 -16.74 8.27 -1.21
CA MET A 1 -16.72 9.17 -0.04
C MET A 1 -15.70 8.62 0.94
N LEU A 2 -14.72 9.43 1.37
CA LEU A 2 -13.67 9.02 2.31
C LEU A 2 -14.11 9.30 3.76
N ARG A 3 -13.68 8.47 4.71
CA ARG A 3 -13.94 8.58 6.16
C ARG A 3 -12.72 8.11 6.95
N ASP A 4 -12.78 8.15 8.29
CA ASP A 4 -11.73 7.65 9.20
C ASP A 4 -10.35 8.27 8.92
N HIS A 5 -10.26 9.60 9.10
CA HIS A 5 -9.09 10.42 8.72
C HIS A 5 -7.94 10.42 9.74
N ASP A 6 -8.01 9.58 10.76
CA ASP A 6 -6.99 9.46 11.81
C ASP A 6 -5.68 8.84 11.31
N THR A 7 -5.72 8.12 10.19
CA THR A 7 -4.59 7.34 9.65
C THR A 7 -4.12 7.75 8.25
N VAL A 8 -4.30 9.03 7.88
CA VAL A 8 -3.79 9.57 6.61
C VAL A 8 -2.25 9.61 6.64
N ARG A 9 -1.63 8.80 5.78
CA ARG A 9 -0.17 8.66 5.72
C ARG A 9 0.46 9.71 4.83
N ILE A 10 1.66 10.16 5.19
CA ILE A 10 2.40 11.19 4.46
C ILE A 10 3.83 10.77 4.14
N TYR A 11 4.31 11.23 2.99
CA TYR A 11 5.71 11.23 2.62
C TYR A 11 6.17 12.70 2.54
N LYS A 12 6.98 13.13 3.52
CA LYS A 12 7.36 14.54 3.71
C LYS A 12 8.00 15.18 2.47
N PRO A 13 8.93 14.51 1.74
CA PRO A 13 9.60 15.13 0.59
C PRO A 13 8.62 15.60 -0.50
N TRP A 14 7.57 14.82 -0.80
CA TRP A 14 6.58 15.21 -1.81
C TRP A 14 5.68 16.36 -1.36
N LEU A 15 5.25 16.37 -0.09
CA LEU A 15 4.50 17.51 0.45
C LEU A 15 5.32 18.81 0.34
N THR A 16 6.60 18.76 0.71
CA THR A 16 7.52 19.90 0.62
C THR A 16 7.74 20.34 -0.82
N ALA A 17 7.91 19.40 -1.76
CA ALA A 17 8.08 19.71 -3.19
C ALA A 17 6.85 20.45 -3.77
N HIS A 18 5.65 20.15 -3.26
CA HIS A 18 4.40 20.83 -3.63
C HIS A 18 4.06 22.04 -2.74
N GLN A 19 4.98 22.48 -1.88
CA GLN A 19 4.79 23.63 -0.97
C GLN A 19 3.58 23.46 -0.03
N LEU A 20 3.25 22.22 0.32
CA LEU A 20 2.17 21.90 1.25
C LEU A 20 2.70 21.87 2.69
N SER A 21 1.93 22.45 3.61
CA SER A 21 2.23 22.38 5.03
C SER A 21 2.07 20.95 5.55
N LEU A 22 3.00 20.50 6.40
CA LEU A 22 2.90 19.18 7.03
C LEU A 22 1.75 19.16 8.07
N PRO A 23 0.94 18.09 8.10
CA PRO A 23 -0.03 17.89 9.18
C PRO A 23 0.66 17.86 10.54
N LYS A 24 0.08 18.57 11.51
CA LYS A 24 0.57 18.61 12.90
C LYS A 24 0.04 17.41 13.68
N TYR A 25 0.44 16.19 13.29
CA TYR A 25 0.05 14.98 13.99
C TYR A 25 0.60 14.98 15.42
N VAL A 26 -0.27 14.68 16.39
CA VAL A 26 0.15 14.47 17.78
C VAL A 26 0.63 13.03 17.90
N VAL A 27 1.91 12.82 17.59
CA VAL A 27 2.60 11.53 17.69
C VAL A 27 3.64 11.59 18.81
N ARG A 28 3.94 10.44 19.44
CA ARG A 28 5.08 10.37 20.37
C ARG A 28 6.37 10.57 19.58
N GLU A 29 7.20 11.50 20.03
CA GLU A 29 8.42 11.90 19.32
C GLU A 29 9.46 10.75 19.24
N ASP A 30 9.47 9.86 20.22
CA ASP A 30 10.47 8.78 20.34
C ASP A 30 9.99 7.42 19.83
N THR A 31 8.88 7.35 19.07
CA THR A 31 8.36 6.08 18.56
C THR A 31 8.09 6.14 17.07
N PRO A 32 8.62 5.20 16.27
CA PRO A 32 8.24 5.07 14.86
C PRO A 32 6.71 4.97 14.78
N ASN A 33 6.08 5.91 14.07
CA ASN A 33 4.64 5.91 13.85
C ASN A 33 4.35 5.56 12.39
N THR A 34 3.17 5.00 12.14
CA THR A 34 2.80 4.57 10.79
C THR A 34 2.30 5.71 9.91
N LEU A 35 2.08 6.91 10.47
CA LEU A 35 1.52 8.08 9.77
C LEU A 35 2.56 8.78 8.90
N ILE A 36 3.80 8.83 9.38
CA ILE A 36 4.90 9.50 8.71
C ILE A 36 5.82 8.42 8.15
N ASN A 37 5.89 8.33 6.82
CA ASN A 37 6.76 7.38 6.14
C ASN A 37 8.02 8.10 5.67
N GLU A 38 9.18 7.56 6.03
CA GLU A 38 10.48 8.18 5.77
C GLU A 38 11.06 7.82 4.39
N ASP A 39 10.53 6.76 3.76
CA ASP A 39 10.93 6.28 2.43
C ASP A 39 9.70 5.92 1.56
N LEU A 40 9.93 5.87 0.24
CA LEU A 40 8.89 5.57 -0.75
C LEU A 40 8.38 4.13 -0.62
N GLU A 41 9.25 3.16 -0.34
CA GLU A 41 8.88 1.76 -0.16
C GLU A 41 7.83 1.60 0.94
N THR A 42 8.03 2.24 2.08
CA THR A 42 7.11 2.23 3.22
C THR A 42 5.85 3.01 2.91
N PHE A 43 5.95 4.15 2.21
CA PHE A 43 4.80 4.94 1.78
C PHE A 43 3.88 4.14 0.83
N PHE A 44 4.46 3.47 -0.18
CA PHE A 44 3.73 2.64 -1.13
C PHE A 44 3.28 1.30 -0.55
N ALA A 45 3.91 0.80 0.53
CA ALA A 45 3.53 -0.47 1.14
C ALA A 45 2.06 -0.49 1.60
N TYR A 46 1.54 0.62 2.13
CA TYR A 46 0.15 0.69 2.56
C TYR A 46 -0.84 0.73 1.37
N PHE A 47 -0.42 1.31 0.24
CA PHE A 47 -1.20 1.23 -1.00
C PHE A 47 -1.21 -0.20 -1.56
N GLN A 48 -0.03 -0.81 -1.71
CA GLN A 48 0.13 -2.18 -2.23
C GLN A 48 -0.66 -3.18 -1.39
N THR A 49 -0.54 -3.11 -0.06
CA THR A 49 -1.24 -4.03 0.84
C THR A 49 -2.74 -3.73 0.95
N LEU A 50 -3.13 -2.53 1.41
CA LEU A 50 -4.52 -2.27 1.79
C LEU A 50 -5.41 -1.96 0.60
N ALA A 51 -4.93 -1.15 -0.34
CA ALA A 51 -5.75 -0.73 -1.47
C ALA A 51 -5.83 -1.82 -2.55
N VAL A 52 -4.70 -2.45 -2.87
CA VAL A 52 -4.64 -3.43 -3.98
C VAL A 52 -4.85 -4.85 -3.47
N SER A 53 -3.93 -5.40 -2.69
CA SER A 53 -3.93 -6.82 -2.33
C SER A 53 -5.05 -7.23 -1.37
N VAL A 54 -5.63 -6.30 -0.62
CA VAL A 54 -6.77 -6.58 0.27
C VAL A 54 -8.07 -6.06 -0.34
N ASN A 55 -8.21 -4.74 -0.52
CA ASN A 55 -9.49 -4.16 -0.93
C ASN A 55 -9.89 -4.58 -2.35
N LEU A 56 -9.08 -4.26 -3.37
CA LEU A 56 -9.43 -4.61 -4.75
C LEU A 56 -9.43 -6.12 -5.00
N TYR A 57 -8.46 -6.86 -4.46
CA TYR A 57 -8.42 -8.31 -4.66
C TYR A 57 -9.63 -9.03 -4.03
N ALA A 58 -10.13 -8.60 -2.86
CA ALA A 58 -11.35 -9.16 -2.29
C ALA A 58 -12.60 -8.92 -3.16
N ILE A 59 -12.65 -7.81 -3.91
CA ILE A 59 -13.72 -7.55 -4.88
C ILE A 59 -13.58 -8.48 -6.09
N ILE A 60 -12.36 -8.69 -6.58
CA ILE A 60 -12.07 -9.63 -7.68
C ILE A 60 -12.49 -11.04 -7.29
N ASP A 61 -12.12 -11.48 -6.09
CA ASP A 61 -12.51 -12.77 -5.50
C ASP A 61 -14.05 -12.94 -5.48
N ALA A 62 -14.76 -11.93 -4.97
CA ALA A 62 -16.22 -11.94 -4.96
C ALA A 62 -16.85 -11.97 -6.37
N ILE A 63 -16.26 -11.28 -7.36
CA ILE A 63 -16.74 -11.30 -8.74
C ILE A 63 -16.52 -12.67 -9.36
N GLN A 64 -15.38 -13.30 -9.11
CA GLN A 64 -15.08 -14.66 -9.57
C GLN A 64 -16.08 -15.66 -8.99
N ASP A 65 -16.34 -15.60 -7.69
CA ASP A 65 -17.26 -16.52 -7.02
C ASP A 65 -18.71 -16.36 -7.48
N LEU A 66 -19.18 -15.12 -7.67
CA LEU A 66 -20.58 -14.84 -8.00
C LEU A 66 -20.89 -14.95 -9.49
N PHE A 67 -19.94 -14.62 -10.35
CA PHE A 67 -20.16 -14.48 -11.80
C PHE A 67 -19.27 -15.38 -12.65
N GLY A 68 -18.32 -16.12 -12.06
CA GLY A 68 -17.43 -17.02 -12.78
C GLY A 68 -16.43 -16.31 -13.71
N VAL A 69 -16.24 -15.00 -13.55
CA VAL A 69 -15.24 -14.23 -14.32
C VAL A 69 -13.86 -14.54 -13.77
N SER A 70 -12.90 -14.83 -14.65
CA SER A 70 -11.55 -15.23 -14.25
C SER A 70 -10.84 -14.15 -13.43
N GLU A 71 -10.26 -14.51 -12.28
CA GLU A 71 -9.40 -13.58 -11.54
C GLU A 71 -8.24 -13.07 -12.39
N HIS A 72 -7.70 -13.91 -13.28
CA HIS A 72 -6.55 -13.55 -14.11
C HIS A 72 -6.91 -12.42 -15.08
N GLU A 73 -8.11 -12.46 -15.66
CA GLU A 73 -8.61 -11.39 -16.54
C GLU A 73 -8.83 -10.09 -15.76
N LEU A 74 -9.44 -10.17 -14.57
CA LEU A 74 -9.68 -9.02 -13.70
C LEU A 74 -8.38 -8.41 -13.16
N MET A 75 -7.40 -9.23 -12.80
CA MET A 75 -6.07 -8.80 -12.39
C MET A 75 -5.28 -8.16 -13.53
N SER A 76 -5.42 -8.68 -14.76
CA SER A 76 -4.84 -8.07 -15.96
C SER A 76 -5.44 -6.69 -16.24
N LEU A 77 -6.76 -6.55 -16.08
CA LEU A 77 -7.44 -5.25 -16.18
C LEU A 77 -6.93 -4.27 -15.13
N LEU A 78 -6.84 -4.69 -13.86
CA LEU A 78 -6.30 -3.88 -12.77
C LEU A 78 -4.87 -3.43 -13.06
N LYS A 79 -4.00 -4.35 -13.51
CA LYS A 79 -2.62 -4.07 -13.89
C LYS A 79 -2.53 -3.03 -15.01
N GLN A 80 -3.36 -3.15 -16.05
CA GLN A 80 -3.37 -2.19 -17.14
C GLN A 80 -3.82 -0.80 -16.69
N ILE A 81 -4.87 -0.70 -15.87
CA ILE A 81 -5.34 0.55 -15.31
C ILE A 81 -4.24 1.19 -14.45
N LEU A 82 -3.61 0.42 -13.56
CA LEU A 82 -2.53 0.92 -12.71
C LEU A 82 -1.35 1.44 -13.53
N LYS A 83 -0.94 0.72 -14.59
CA LYS A 83 0.12 1.18 -15.52
C LYS A 83 -0.24 2.50 -16.18
N ASN A 84 -1.48 2.65 -16.64
CA ASN A 84 -1.95 3.87 -17.30
C ASN A 84 -1.94 5.06 -16.32
N GLU A 85 -2.54 4.91 -15.15
CA GLU A 85 -2.62 5.97 -14.14
C GLU A 85 -1.21 6.41 -13.67
N VAL A 86 -0.32 5.44 -13.41
CA VAL A 86 1.06 5.75 -13.01
C VAL A 86 1.82 6.45 -14.13
N ALA A 87 1.51 6.19 -15.40
CA ALA A 87 2.14 6.88 -16.53
C ALA A 87 1.64 8.33 -16.71
N THR A 88 0.42 8.65 -16.27
CA THR A 88 -0.19 9.99 -16.46
C THR A 88 0.01 10.93 -15.28
N ILE A 89 0.32 10.41 -14.08
CA ILE A 89 0.59 11.25 -12.90
C ILE A 89 1.90 12.02 -13.09
N SER A 90 1.86 13.33 -12.79
CA SER A 90 3.05 14.19 -12.73
C SER A 90 3.79 13.98 -11.41
N TRP A 91 4.60 12.92 -11.34
CA TRP A 91 5.44 12.61 -10.18
C TRP A 91 6.53 13.66 -9.97
N VAL A 92 7.05 13.74 -8.75
CA VAL A 92 8.33 14.41 -8.50
C VAL A 92 9.40 13.70 -9.33
N THR A 93 10.04 14.45 -10.24
CA THR A 93 10.85 13.88 -11.34
C THR A 93 11.99 13.00 -10.87
N THR A 94 12.59 13.30 -9.71
CA THR A 94 13.67 12.50 -9.11
C THR A 94 13.21 11.09 -8.70
N ASP A 95 11.93 10.92 -8.41
CA ASP A 95 11.38 9.72 -7.77
C ASP A 95 10.55 8.87 -8.75
N GLN A 96 10.27 9.36 -9.96
CA GLN A 96 9.45 8.67 -10.95
C GLN A 96 9.95 7.25 -11.27
N LEU A 97 11.26 7.07 -11.44
CA LEU A 97 11.84 5.76 -11.70
C LEU A 97 11.71 4.83 -10.48
N ALA A 98 11.83 5.36 -9.27
CA ALA A 98 11.65 4.59 -8.04
C ALA A 98 10.20 4.10 -7.90
N VAL A 99 9.21 4.95 -8.20
CA VAL A 99 7.78 4.58 -8.20
C VAL A 99 7.53 3.43 -9.17
N ARG A 100 8.04 3.52 -10.40
CA ARG A 100 7.90 2.44 -11.40
C ARG A 100 8.55 1.15 -10.92
N HIS A 101 9.77 1.24 -10.38
CA HIS A 101 10.48 0.09 -9.86
C HIS A 101 9.69 -0.60 -8.73
N ILE A 102 9.23 0.15 -7.74
CA ILE A 102 8.49 -0.36 -6.57
C ILE A 102 7.20 -1.08 -7.00
N LEU A 103 6.46 -0.50 -7.94
CA LEU A 103 5.16 -1.03 -8.35
C LEU A 103 5.28 -2.19 -9.35
N PHE A 104 6.17 -2.09 -10.34
CA PHE A 104 6.13 -2.97 -11.52
C PHE A 104 7.36 -3.86 -11.71
N ASP A 105 8.56 -3.39 -11.37
CA ASP A 105 9.80 -4.11 -11.75
C ASP A 105 10.36 -4.94 -10.58
N LYS A 106 10.12 -4.50 -9.34
CA LYS A 106 10.55 -5.20 -8.13
C LYS A 106 9.86 -6.54 -8.05
N GLN A 107 10.63 -7.59 -7.76
CA GLN A 107 10.14 -8.97 -7.75
C GLN A 107 9.18 -9.27 -6.58
N THR A 108 9.16 -8.43 -5.56
CA THR A 108 8.36 -8.64 -4.36
C THR A 108 7.54 -7.41 -3.98
N TRP A 109 6.36 -7.66 -3.44
CA TRP A 109 5.51 -6.68 -2.77
C TRP A 109 5.48 -6.95 -1.25
N PRO A 110 5.22 -5.90 -0.45
CA PRO A 110 4.95 -6.07 0.96
C PRO A 110 3.59 -6.74 1.16
N PHE A 111 3.49 -7.56 2.21
CA PHE A 111 2.26 -8.22 2.63
C PHE A 111 2.04 -7.99 4.13
N LYS A 112 0.82 -7.54 4.48
CA LYS A 112 0.44 -7.30 5.87
C LYS A 112 0.10 -8.63 6.54
N GLN A 113 0.95 -9.06 7.46
CA GLN A 113 0.70 -10.24 8.29
C GLN A 113 -0.38 -9.93 9.31
N ILE A 114 -1.46 -10.70 9.27
CA ILE A 114 -2.59 -10.60 10.20
C ILE A 114 -2.70 -11.81 11.14
N LEU A 115 -2.26 -13.01 10.70
CA LEU A 115 -2.33 -14.21 11.54
C LEU A 115 -1.14 -14.33 12.49
N LEU A 116 0.10 -14.22 11.97
CA LEU A 116 1.32 -14.39 12.76
C LEU A 116 1.36 -13.50 14.01
N PRO A 117 1.00 -12.19 13.94
CA PRO A 117 1.01 -11.33 15.13
C PRO A 117 0.03 -11.79 16.22
N LEU A 118 -1.13 -12.34 15.86
CA LEU A 118 -2.11 -12.87 16.81
C LEU A 118 -1.60 -14.13 17.54
N LEU A 119 -0.78 -14.94 16.88
CA LEU A 119 -0.17 -16.14 17.47
C LEU A 119 0.98 -15.81 18.43
N TYR A 120 1.64 -14.67 18.22
CA TYR A 120 2.82 -14.26 19.01
C TYR A 120 2.50 -13.27 20.13
N GLN A 121 1.28 -12.71 20.14
CA GLN A 121 0.88 -11.75 21.16
C GLN A 121 0.80 -12.41 22.54
N ARG A 122 1.65 -11.95 23.47
CA ARG A 122 1.71 -12.44 24.86
C ARG A 122 1.04 -11.51 25.87
N ASP A 123 0.97 -10.21 25.56
CA ASP A 123 0.39 -9.18 26.42
C ASP A 123 -0.86 -8.55 25.77
N SER A 124 -1.74 -7.96 26.58
CA SER A 124 -2.84 -7.11 26.09
C SER A 124 -2.24 -5.93 25.32
N GLY A 125 -2.17 -6.07 23.99
CA GLY A 125 -1.49 -5.11 23.12
C GLY A 125 -2.13 -3.73 23.28
N GLY A 126 -1.33 -2.67 23.13
CA GLY A 126 -1.85 -1.32 23.00
C GLY A 126 -2.97 -1.25 21.96
N GLY A 127 -3.81 -0.21 22.00
CA GLY A 127 -5.14 -0.15 21.34
C GLY A 127 -5.24 -0.36 19.82
N SER A 128 -4.21 -0.83 19.12
CA SER A 128 -4.26 -1.27 17.73
C SER A 128 -4.01 -2.78 17.58
N MET A 129 -4.60 -3.37 16.54
CA MET A 129 -4.39 -4.77 16.18
C MET A 129 -2.90 -5.00 15.82
N PRO A 130 -2.21 -6.00 16.41
CA PRO A 130 -0.83 -6.31 16.06
C PRO A 130 -0.71 -6.67 14.57
N SER A 131 0.23 -6.05 13.87
CA SER A 131 0.49 -6.34 12.45
C SER A 131 1.97 -6.28 12.13
N GLY A 132 2.41 -7.11 11.18
CA GLY A 132 3.77 -7.10 10.64
C GLY A 132 3.76 -6.96 9.12
N LEU A 133 4.92 -6.66 8.53
CA LEU A 133 5.14 -6.72 7.09
C LEU A 133 6.08 -7.87 6.77
N THR A 134 5.71 -8.67 5.76
CA THR A 134 6.58 -9.66 5.11
C THR A 134 6.62 -9.37 3.61
N THR A 135 7.36 -10.15 2.83
CA THR A 135 7.38 -10.05 1.37
C THR A 135 6.67 -11.23 0.71
N VAL A 136 6.02 -10.97 -0.43
CA VAL A 136 5.37 -11.95 -1.32
C VAL A 136 5.72 -11.62 -2.78
N PRO A 137 5.53 -12.53 -3.75
CA PRO A 137 5.73 -12.22 -5.16
C PRO A 137 4.92 -10.99 -5.60
N ASN A 138 5.51 -10.14 -6.45
CA ASN A 138 4.81 -8.97 -6.98
C ASN A 138 3.73 -9.40 -8.00
N PRO A 139 2.43 -9.15 -7.74
CA PRO A 139 1.36 -9.51 -8.66
C PRO A 139 1.50 -8.82 -10.03
N MET A 140 2.13 -7.65 -10.09
CA MET A 140 2.35 -6.93 -11.34
C MET A 140 3.42 -7.60 -12.24
N VAL A 141 4.28 -8.45 -11.67
CA VAL A 141 5.26 -9.27 -12.39
C VAL A 141 4.66 -10.63 -12.74
N THR A 142 3.89 -11.24 -11.84
CA THR A 142 3.44 -12.64 -11.96
C THR A 142 2.27 -12.83 -12.92
N TYR A 143 1.38 -11.85 -13.07
CA TYR A 143 0.27 -11.90 -14.04
C TYR A 143 0.73 -11.25 -15.36
N ASP A 144 1.51 -11.97 -16.16
CA ASP A 144 1.82 -11.67 -17.56
C ASP A 144 1.11 -12.67 -18.49
#